data_AF-A0AAU7ELD1-F1
#
_entry.id   AF-A0AAU7ELD1-F1
#
_cell.length_a   1.000
_cell.length_b   1.000
_cell.length_c   1.000
_cell.angle_alpha   90.00
_cell.angle_beta   90.00
_cell.angle_gamma   90.00
#
_symmetry.space_group_name_H-M   'P 1'
#
loop_
_entity.id
_entity.type
_entity.pdbx_description
1 polymer ?
#
loop_
_entity_poly.entity_id
_entity_poly.type
_entity_poly.pdbx_seq_one_letter_code
_entity_poly.pdbx_strand_id
1 'polypeptide(L)'
;MSNTDDHLRNHGFILTSLGWVLSPAYDLNPSIDKDGLALNIDTDNNALDYDLAKSVGVFFRLTKEQMDSIITEVKAVVSTWKNEADKIGITKREQSIMAKAFNIL
;
A
#
# COMPACT_ATOMS: atom_id res chain seq x y z
N MET A 1 -3.64 -2.82 2.52
CA MET A 1 -4.23 -3.24 1.23
C MET A 1 -3.11 -3.78 0.37
N SER A 2 -3.28 -4.94 -0.25
CA SER A 2 -2.23 -5.65 -0.97
C SER A 2 -2.25 -5.27 -2.46
N ASN A 3 -1.47 -4.26 -2.86
CA ASN A 3 -1.21 -3.95 -4.27
C ASN A 3 0.07 -4.68 -4.73
N THR A 4 -0.07 -5.96 -5.08
CA THR A 4 1.08 -6.87 -5.29
C THR A 4 1.74 -6.75 -6.67
N ASP A 5 1.21 -5.89 -7.54
CA ASP A 5 1.75 -5.66 -8.90
C ASP A 5 2.41 -4.29 -9.05
N ASP A 6 2.77 -3.63 -7.94
CA ASP A 6 3.37 -2.30 -7.94
C ASP A 6 4.82 -2.32 -8.44
N HIS A 7 4.99 -2.29 -9.76
CA HIS A 7 6.29 -2.29 -10.43
C HIS A 7 6.78 -0.88 -10.76
N LEU A 8 8.05 -0.72 -11.13
CA LEU A 8 8.67 0.59 -11.41
C LEU A 8 7.93 1.47 -12.44
N ARG A 9 7.15 0.88 -13.35
CA ARG A 9 6.33 1.66 -14.31
C ARG A 9 5.10 2.33 -13.68
N ASN A 10 4.73 1.94 -12.46
CA ASN A 10 3.65 2.54 -11.66
C ASN A 10 4.15 3.71 -10.80
N HIS A 11 5.43 4.06 -10.92
CA HIS A 11 6.01 5.24 -10.30
C HIS A 11 6.33 6.29 -11.36
N GLY A 12 5.49 7.33 -11.41
CA GLY A 12 5.63 8.45 -12.33
C GLY A 12 6.34 9.64 -11.68
N PHE A 13 6.97 10.46 -12.52
CA PHE A 13 7.50 11.77 -12.13
C PHE A 13 6.93 12.84 -13.06
N ILE A 14 6.60 14.00 -12.49
CA ILE A 14 6.10 15.16 -13.22
C ILE A 14 7.23 16.20 -13.27
N LEU A 15 7.54 16.67 -14.48
CA LEU A 15 8.50 17.77 -14.66
C LEU A 15 7.80 19.10 -14.41
N THR A 16 8.29 19.84 -13.42
CA THR A 16 7.82 21.20 -13.09
C THR A 16 8.92 22.22 -13.39
N SER A 17 8.59 23.53 -13.31
CA SER A 17 9.59 24.59 -13.42
C SER A 17 10.67 24.56 -12.33
N LEU A 18 10.42 23.84 -11.22
CA LEU A 18 11.35 23.65 -10.11
C LEU A 18 12.09 22.30 -10.17
N GLY A 19 11.84 21.50 -11.21
CA GLY A 19 12.42 20.17 -11.39
C GLY A 19 11.39 19.05 -11.28
N TRP A 20 11.89 17.81 -11.19
CA TRP A 20 11.07 16.61 -11.10
C TRP A 20 10.46 16.45 -9.71
N VAL A 21 9.17 16.15 -9.67
CA VAL A 21 8.45 15.75 -8.46
C VAL A 21 7.78 14.40 -8.68
N LEU A 22 7.54 13.65 -7.61
CA LEU A 22 6.78 12.41 -7.70
C LEU A 22 5.35 12.72 -8.17
N SER A 23 4.80 11.91 -9.08
CA SER A 23 3.38 12.02 -9.43
C SER A 23 2.49 11.63 -8.26
N PRO A 24 1.20 12.03 -8.25
CA PRO A 24 0.21 11.35 -7.42
C PRO A 24 0.23 9.83 -7.68
N ALA A 25 -0.14 9.04 -6.68
CA ALA A 25 -0.26 7.60 -6.84
C ALA A 25 -1.35 7.27 -7.86
N TYR A 26 -1.11 6.25 -8.68
CA TYR A 26 -2.04 5.73 -9.69
C TYR A 26 -1.94 4.20 -9.76
N ASP A 27 -2.91 3.57 -10.44
CA ASP A 27 -2.96 2.12 -10.64
C ASP A 27 -2.85 1.29 -9.33
N LEU A 28 -3.57 1.74 -8.30
CA LEU A 28 -3.66 1.04 -7.02
C LEU A 28 -4.77 -0.02 -7.09
N ASN A 29 -4.39 -1.28 -7.30
CA ASN A 29 -5.35 -2.38 -7.43
C ASN A 29 -5.15 -3.45 -6.34
N PRO A 30 -6.10 -3.62 -5.39
CA PRO A 30 -6.01 -4.69 -4.41
C PRO A 30 -6.05 -6.07 -5.10
N SER A 31 -5.13 -6.96 -4.72
CA SER A 31 -5.06 -8.34 -5.22
C SER A 31 -5.18 -9.34 -4.07
N ILE A 32 -5.83 -10.47 -4.36
CA ILE A 32 -5.95 -11.62 -3.45
C ILE A 32 -5.13 -12.83 -3.92
N ASP A 33 -4.45 -12.73 -5.06
CA ASP A 33 -3.88 -13.87 -5.78
C ASP A 33 -2.38 -14.07 -5.52
N LYS A 34 -1.70 -13.05 -4.95
CA LYS A 34 -0.26 -13.09 -4.68
C LYS A 34 0.02 -12.84 -3.20
N ASP A 35 1.01 -13.54 -2.67
CA ASP A 35 1.43 -13.46 -1.26
C ASP A 35 2.64 -12.52 -1.03
N GLY A 36 3.16 -11.88 -2.09
CA GLY A 36 4.31 -10.98 -2.04
C GLY A 36 4.22 -9.83 -3.06
N LEU A 37 5.03 -8.80 -2.85
CA LEU A 37 5.12 -7.61 -3.70
C LEU A 37 5.93 -7.87 -4.99
N ALA A 38 5.68 -7.07 -6.02
CA ALA A 38 6.45 -7.11 -7.27
C ALA A 38 7.90 -6.67 -7.10
N LEU A 39 8.19 -5.87 -6.07
CA LEU A 39 9.52 -5.37 -5.71
C LEU A 39 9.87 -5.82 -4.29
N ASN A 40 11.15 -6.07 -4.03
CA ASN A 40 11.62 -6.33 -2.66
C ASN A 40 11.53 -5.04 -1.82
N ILE A 41 11.20 -5.21 -0.55
CA ILE A 41 11.21 -4.14 0.46
C ILE A 41 12.64 -3.93 0.96
N ASP A 42 13.34 -5.02 1.26
CA ASP A 42 14.77 -5.01 1.55
C ASP A 42 15.56 -5.56 0.35
N THR A 43 16.74 -6.14 0.59
CA THR A 43 17.59 -6.64 -0.49
C THR A 43 17.00 -7.91 -1.14
N ASP A 44 16.26 -8.73 -0.39
CA ASP A 44 15.91 -10.10 -0.77
C ASP A 44 14.46 -10.51 -0.46
N ASN A 45 13.71 -9.69 0.26
CA ASN A 45 12.39 -10.01 0.79
C ASN A 45 11.31 -9.05 0.29
N ASN A 46 10.21 -9.61 -0.21
CA ASN A 46 9.03 -8.91 -0.72
C ASN A 46 7.74 -9.27 0.04
N ALA A 47 7.85 -9.82 1.26
CA ALA A 47 6.70 -10.23 2.05
C ALA A 47 5.75 -9.05 2.38
N LEU A 48 4.46 -9.36 2.49
CA LEU A 48 3.42 -8.42 2.90
C LEU A 48 3.44 -8.19 4.42
N ASP A 49 4.54 -7.65 4.93
CA ASP A 49 4.83 -7.50 6.36
C ASP A 49 5.18 -6.04 6.73
N TYR A 50 4.47 -5.51 7.72
CA TYR A 50 4.68 -4.15 8.22
C TYR A 50 6.01 -4.01 8.98
N ASP A 51 6.47 -5.04 9.67
CA ASP A 51 7.74 -4.98 10.40
C ASP A 51 8.92 -5.05 9.43
N LEU A 52 8.78 -5.77 8.32
CA LEU A 52 9.73 -5.70 7.20
C LEU A 52 9.83 -4.29 6.63
N ALA A 53 8.70 -3.60 6.39
CA ALA A 53 8.71 -2.20 5.95
C ALA A 53 9.37 -1.25 6.98
N LYS A 54 9.12 -1.47 8.28
CA LYS A 54 9.79 -0.69 9.35
C LYS A 54 11.29 -0.93 9.40
N SER A 55 11.74 -2.16 9.13
CA SER A 55 13.15 -2.54 9.22
C SER A 55 14.05 -1.70 8.30
N VAL A 56 13.51 -1.30 7.13
CA VAL A 56 14.25 -0.49 6.15
C VAL A 56 14.00 1.02 6.29
N GLY A 57 13.02 1.46 7.08
CA GLY A 57 12.61 2.87 7.15
C GLY A 57 13.71 3.83 7.61
N VAL A 58 14.68 3.35 8.39
CA VAL A 58 15.85 4.15 8.80
C VAL A 58 16.72 4.55 7.60
N PHE A 59 16.82 3.71 6.55
CA PHE A 59 17.51 4.07 5.31
C PHE A 59 16.82 5.24 4.59
N PHE A 60 15.50 5.35 4.76
CA PHE A 60 14.67 6.44 4.23
C PHE A 60 14.53 7.60 5.23
N ARG A 61 15.35 7.63 6.28
CA ARG A 61 15.43 8.70 7.30
C ARG A 61 14.12 8.90 8.08
N LEU A 62 13.36 7.84 8.26
CA LEU A 62 12.18 7.83 9.13
C LEU A 62 12.57 7.39 10.54
N THR A 63 12.05 8.10 11.55
CA THR A 63 12.12 7.62 12.93
C THR A 63 11.08 6.52 13.18
N LYS A 64 11.25 5.77 14.26
CA LYS A 64 10.28 4.75 14.67
C LYS A 64 8.88 5.34 14.86
N GLU A 65 8.80 6.50 15.51
CA GLU A 65 7.55 7.19 15.78
C GLU A 65 6.85 7.63 14.49
N GLN A 66 7.61 8.10 13.49
CA GLN A 66 7.06 8.44 12.17
C GLN A 66 6.52 7.20 11.45
N MET A 67 7.28 6.10 11.45
CA MET A 67 6.84 4.85 10.82
C MET A 67 5.57 4.29 11.48
N ASP A 68 5.54 4.26 12.82
CA ASP A 68 4.37 3.81 13.58
C ASP A 68 3.16 4.72 13.29
N SER A 69 3.34 6.04 13.27
CA SER A 69 2.28 7.00 12.94
C SER A 69 1.71 6.78 11.54
N ILE A 70 2.56 6.63 10.53
CA ILE A 70 2.14 6.40 9.14
C ILE A 70 1.35 5.10 9.02
N ILE A 71 1.84 4.01 9.62
CA ILE A 71 1.15 2.72 9.58
C ILE A 71 -0.20 2.80 10.29
N THR A 72 -0.27 3.45 11.46
CA THR A 72 -1.53 3.64 12.18
C THR A 72 -2.54 4.44 11.36
N GLU A 73 -2.12 5.55 10.76
CA GLU A 73 -2.98 6.40 9.92
C GLU A 73 -3.54 5.61 8.73
N VAL A 74 -2.66 4.92 7.98
CA VAL A 74 -3.05 4.13 6.81
C VAL A 74 -3.97 2.97 7.22
N LYS A 75 -3.65 2.22 8.28
CA LYS A 75 -4.53 1.14 8.78
C LYS A 75 -5.90 1.68 9.18
N ALA A 76 -5.95 2.83 9.85
CA ALA A 76 -7.21 3.45 10.29
C ALA A 76 -8.09 3.82 9.10
N VAL A 77 -7.55 4.48 8.07
CA VAL A 77 -8.31 4.84 6.86
C VAL A 77 -8.74 3.59 6.10
N VAL A 78 -7.80 2.68 5.83
CA VAL A 78 -8.07 1.46 5.06
C VAL A 78 -9.08 0.56 5.78
N SER A 79 -9.17 0.59 7.12
CA SER A 79 -10.20 -0.14 7.89
C SER A 79 -11.64 0.13 7.46
N THR A 80 -11.88 1.32 6.88
CA THR A 80 -13.21 1.77 6.49
C THR A 80 -13.62 1.30 5.08
N TRP A 81 -12.77 0.56 4.36
CA TRP A 81 -12.98 0.21 2.95
C TRP A 81 -14.34 -0.46 2.65
N LYS A 82 -14.88 -1.26 3.57
CA LYS A 82 -16.21 -1.89 3.41
C LYS A 82 -17.34 -0.87 3.40
N ASN A 83 -17.21 0.21 4.18
CA ASN A 83 -18.19 1.29 4.20
C ASN A 83 -18.18 2.03 2.85
N GLU A 84 -17.00 2.27 2.29
CA GLU A 84 -16.89 2.86 0.94
C GLU A 84 -17.44 1.92 -0.13
N ALA A 85 -17.12 0.62 -0.05
CA ALA A 85 -17.65 -0.40 -0.95
C ALA A 85 -19.19 -0.48 -0.90
N ASP A 86 -19.78 -0.38 0.29
CA ASP A 86 -21.24 -0.31 0.48
C ASP A 86 -21.85 0.93 -0.18
N LYS A 87 -21.23 2.11 0.00
CA LYS A 87 -21.73 3.37 -0.60
C LYS A 87 -21.77 3.33 -2.12
N ILE A 88 -20.82 2.65 -2.76
CA ILE A 88 -20.74 2.52 -4.22
C ILE A 88 -21.47 1.26 -4.75
N GLY A 89 -22.12 0.49 -3.88
CA GLY A 89 -23.00 -0.61 -4.27
C GLY A 89 -22.30 -1.94 -4.57
N ILE A 90 -21.05 -2.15 -4.13
CA ILE A 90 -20.37 -3.45 -4.28
C ILE A 90 -21.08 -4.49 -3.41
N THR A 91 -21.34 -5.67 -3.96
CA THR A 91 -22.09 -6.71 -3.25
C THR A 91 -21.31 -7.27 -2.07
N LYS A 92 -22.01 -7.72 -1.02
CA LYS A 92 -21.38 -8.40 0.13
C LYS A 92 -20.58 -9.63 -0.26
N ARG A 93 -20.97 -10.31 -1.35
CA ARG A 93 -20.23 -11.45 -1.91
C ARG A 93 -18.86 -11.02 -2.43
N GLU A 94 -18.80 -9.97 -3.24
CA GLU A 94 -17.54 -9.44 -3.79
C GLU A 94 -16.65 -8.87 -2.68
N GLN A 95 -17.24 -8.16 -1.71
CA GLN A 95 -16.51 -7.70 -0.52
C GLN A 95 -15.90 -8.88 0.25
N SER A 96 -16.65 -9.98 0.44
CA SER A 96 -16.14 -11.16 1.13
C SER A 96 -14.94 -11.77 0.42
N ILE A 97 -14.99 -11.86 -0.91
CA ILE A 97 -13.87 -12.33 -1.75
C ILE A 97 -12.66 -11.41 -1.59
N MET A 98 -12.87 -10.09 -1.70
CA MET A 98 -11.79 -9.10 -1.66
C MET A 98 -11.24 -8.84 -0.26
N ALA A 99 -11.91 -9.28 0.81
CA ALA A 99 -11.49 -9.01 2.18
C ALA A 99 -10.05 -9.46 2.48
N LYS A 100 -9.58 -10.52 1.81
CA LYS A 100 -8.20 -11.01 1.94
C LYS A 100 -7.15 -10.00 1.47
N ALA A 101 -7.48 -9.11 0.55
CA ALA A 101 -6.57 -8.06 0.08
C ALA A 101 -6.36 -6.95 1.13
N PHE A 102 -7.10 -6.96 2.24
CA PHE A 102 -7.08 -5.91 3.24
C PHE A 102 -6.58 -6.43 4.59
N ASN A 103 -5.25 -6.47 4.76
CA ASN A 103 -4.60 -6.83 6.03
C ASN A 103 -4.63 -5.66 7.03
N ILE A 104 -5.71 -5.50 7.79
CA ILE A 104 -5.93 -4.34 8.68
C ILE A 104 -5.90 -4.73 10.17
N LEU A 105 -5.84 -6.02 10.48
CA LEU A 105 -5.73 -6.53 11.85
C LEU A 105 -4.26 -6.51 12.27
#